data_AF-A0A0Q4B9K9-F1
#
_entry.id   AF-A0A0Q4B9K9-F1
#
_cell.length_a   1.000
_cell.length_b   1.000
_cell.length_c   1.000
_cell.angle_alpha   90.00
_cell.angle_beta   90.00
_cell.angle_gamma   90.00
#
_symmetry.space_group_name_H-M   'P 1'
#
loop_
_entity.id
_entity.type
_entity.pdbx_description
1 polymer ?
#
loop_
_entity_poly.entity_id
_entity_poly.type
_entity_poly.pdbx_seq_one_letter_code
_entity_poly.pdbx_strand_id
1 'polypeptide(L)' 'MCATAITLETISEIMECARSMDLNDDTICINTSRSRQIGGYHLMTANNPIYISMLTRRT' A
#
# COMPACT_ATOMS: atom_id res chain seq x y z
N MET A 1 -12.65 5.15 -5.23
CA MET A 1 -12.26 5.34 -3.81
C MET A 1 -10.87 4.77 -3.64
N CYS A 2 -10.03 5.30 -2.73
CA CYS A 2 -8.72 4.75 -2.45
C CYS A 2 -8.58 4.43 -0.95
N ALA A 3 -7.90 3.33 -0.66
CA ALA A 3 -7.58 2.90 0.70
C ALA A 3 -6.09 2.56 0.78
N THR A 4 -5.47 2.85 1.93
CA THR A 4 -4.05 2.56 2.15
C THR A 4 -3.88 1.64 3.34
N ALA A 5 -3.00 0.66 3.23
CA ALA A 5 -2.70 -0.31 4.28
C ALA A 5 -1.19 -0.53 4.41
N ILE A 6 -0.72 -0.79 5.63
CA ILE A 6 0.68 -1.17 5.89
C ILE A 6 0.77 -2.65 6.27
N THR A 7 -0.28 -3.19 6.89
CA THR A 7 -0.35 -4.57 7.37
C THR A 7 -1.21 -5.43 6.43
N LEU A 8 -0.93 -6.74 6.40
CA LEU A 8 -1.67 -7.67 5.53
C LEU A 8 -3.11 -7.89 6.00
N GLU A 9 -3.37 -7.72 7.29
CA GLU A 9 -4.69 -7.80 7.91
C GLU A 9 -5.61 -6.72 7.34
N THR A 10 -5.14 -5.47 7.24
CA THR A 10 -5.94 -4.38 6.68
C THR A 10 -6.17 -4.55 5.18
N ILE A 11 -5.20 -5.10 4.43
CA ILE A 11 -5.42 -5.43 3.00
C ILE A 11 -6.52 -6.47 2.87
N SER A 12 -6.50 -7.50 3.72
CA SER A 12 -7.50 -8.56 3.70
C SER A 12 -8.90 -8.01 3.96
N GLU A 13 -9.03 -7.10 4.93
CA GLU A 13 -10.30 -6.41 5.23
C GLU A 13 -10.77 -5.53 4.05
N ILE A 14 -9.86 -4.76 3.43
CA ILE A 14 -10.18 -3.94 2.25
C ILE A 14 -10.71 -4.82 1.10
N MET A 15 -10.07 -5.96 0.83
CA MET A 15 -10.49 -6.90 -0.20
C MET A 15 -11.87 -7.53 0.11
N GLU A 16 -12.15 -7.80 1.38
CA GLU A 16 -13.45 -8.33 1.81
C GLU A 16 -14.57 -7.28 1.68
N CYS A 17 -14.30 -6.03 2.06
CA CYS A 17 -15.22 -4.91 1.84
C CYS A 17 -15.49 -4.68 0.34
N ALA A 18 -14.44 -4.67 -0.48
CA ALA A 18 -14.57 -4.50 -1.93
C ALA A 18 -15.47 -5.57 -2.55
N ARG A 19 -15.27 -6.83 -2.14
CA ARG A 19 -16.09 -7.97 -2.58
C ARG A 19 -17.55 -7.84 -2.14
N SER A 20 -17.79 -7.44 -0.89
CA SER A 20 -19.14 -7.28 -0.33
C SER A 20 -19.94 -6.16 -1.00
N MET A 21 -19.25 -5.17 -1.58
CA MET A 21 -19.84 -4.01 -2.27
C MET A 21 -19.84 -4.15 -3.81
N ASP A 22 -19.44 -5.31 -4.34
CA ASP A 22 -19.24 -5.57 -5.78
C ASP A 22 -18.39 -4.51 -6.49
N LEU A 23 -17.29 -4.11 -5.83
CA LEU A 23 -16.28 -3.22 -6.37
C LEU A 23 -15.13 -4.03 -6.98
N ASN A 24 -14.54 -3.52 -8.05
CA ASN A 24 -13.23 -3.94 -8.51
C ASN A 24 -12.17 -3.34 -7.57
N ASP A 25 -11.20 -4.16 -7.21
CA ASP A 25 -10.01 -3.80 -6.42
C ASP A 25 -8.77 -3.85 -7.32
N ASP A 26 -7.99 -2.78 -7.31
CA ASP A 26 -6.66 -2.72 -7.94
C ASP A 26 -5.65 -2.24 -6.88
N THR A 27 -4.90 -3.20 -6.33
CA THR A 27 -3.96 -2.96 -5.24
C THR A 27 -2.51 -2.95 -5.73
N ILE A 28 -1.81 -1.85 -5.46
CA ILE A 28 -0.37 -1.69 -5.72
C ILE A 28 0.42 -1.62 -4.41
N CYS A 29 1.66 -2.11 -4.43
CA CYS A 29 2.59 -1.99 -3.30
C CYS A 29 3.69 -0.97 -3.62
N ILE A 30 3.93 -0.05 -2.69
CA ILE A 30 4.96 0.98 -2.81
C ILE A 30 6.00 0.78 -1.72
N ASN A 31 7.23 0.52 -2.16
CA ASN A 31 8.41 0.53 -1.29
C ASN A 31 9.15 1.85 -1.48
N THR A 32 9.35 2.58 -0.39
CA THR A 32 10.12 3.83 -0.41
C THR A 32 11.31 3.74 0.53
N SER A 33 12.41 4.37 0.14
CA SER A 33 13.61 4.48 0.97
C SER A 33 14.17 5.89 0.89
N ARG A 34 14.62 6.42 2.02
CA ARG A 34 15.27 7.73 2.09
C ARG A 34 16.77 7.54 2.34
N SER A 35 17.59 8.21 1.53
CA SER A 35 19.03 8.28 1.79
C SER A 35 19.31 9.22 2.97
N ARG A 36 20.11 8.77 3.92
CA ARG A 36 20.66 9.56 5.01
C ARG A 36 22.18 9.49 4.93
N GLN A 37 22.85 10.65 4.84
CA GLN A 37 24.30 10.68 4.88
C GLN A 37 24.79 10.41 6.31
N ILE A 38 25.66 9.42 6.47
CA ILE A 38 26.29 9.08 7.74
C ILE A 38 27.78 8.96 7.45
N GLY A 39 28.60 9.89 7.97
CA GLY A 39 30.00 10.01 7.58
C GLY A 39 30.14 10.19 6.05
N GLY A 40 30.98 9.36 5.41
CA GLY A 40 31.24 9.39 3.97
C GLY A 40 30.31 8.54 3.10
N TYR A 41 29.22 7.97 3.65
CA TYR A 41 28.33 7.07 2.89
C TYR A 41 26.86 7.47 2.99
N HIS A 42 26.06 7.03 2.01
CA HIS A 42 24.60 7.19 2.01
C HIS A 42 23.94 5.90 2.54
N LEU A 43 23.50 5.93 3.80
CA LEU A 43 22.66 4.86 4.34
C LEU A 43 21.24 4.98 3.77
N MET A 44 20.73 3.93 3.16
CA MET A 44 19.33 3.89 2.72
C MET A 44 18.46 3.40 3.89
N THR A 45 17.57 4.24 4.39
CA THR A 45 16.55 3.84 5.37
C THR A 45 15.26 3.53 4.63
N ALA A 46 14.92 2.24 4.55
CA ALA A 46 13.66 1.78 3.96
C ALA A 46 12.49 2.02 4.92
N ASN A 47 11.37 2.49 4.38
CA ASN A 47 10.09 2.52 5.08
C ASN A 47 9.38 1.18 4.93
N ASN A 48 8.44 0.92 5.84
CA ASN A 48 7.51 -0.19 5.68
C ASN A 48 6.77 -0.07 4.33
N PRO A 49 6.50 -1.20 3.66
CA PRO A 49 5.71 -1.19 2.42
C PRO A 49 4.33 -0.60 2.67
N ILE A 50 3.87 0.23 1.73
CA ILE A 50 2.53 0.81 1.75
C ILE A 50 1.77 0.23 0.57
N TYR A 51 0.65 -0.40 0.87
CA TYR A 51 -0.28 -0.91 -0.12
C TYR A 51 -1.37 0.13 -0.37
N ILE A 52 -1.60 0.46 -1.64
CA ILE A 52 -2.65 1.38 -2.07
C ILE A 52 -3.63 0.59 -2.92
N SER A 53 -4.87 0.49 -2.46
CA SER A 53 -5.97 -0.13 -3.19
C SER A 53 -6.85 0.96 -3.82
N MET A 54 -7.08 0.83 -5.11
CA MET A 54 -8.06 1.59 -5.89
C MET A 54 -9.33 0.76 -6.03
N LEU A 55 -10.43 1.26 -5.46
CA LEU A 55 -11.74 0.64 -5.52
C LEU A 55 -12.63 1.36 -6.54
N THR A 56 -13.12 0.63 -7.53
CA THR A 56 -13.98 1.14 -8.61
C THR A 56 -15.24 0.29 -8.77
N ARG A 57 -16.34 0.87 -9.25
CA ARG A 57 -17.60 0.14 -9.41
C ARG A 57 -17.51 -0.81 -10.62
N ARG A 58 -17.95 -2.06 -10.47
CA ARG A 58 -18.17 -2.94 -11.62
C ARG A 58 -19.26 -2.34 -12.51
N THR A 59 -18.90 -2.07 -13.77
CA THR A 59 -19.81 -1.55 -14.80
C THR A 59 -20.16 -2.67 -15.76
#